data_AF-A0A540KKQ6-F1
#
_entry.id   AF-A0A540KKQ6-F1
#
_cell.length_a   1.000
_cell.length_b   1.000
_cell.length_c   1.000
_cell.angle_alpha   90.00
_cell.angle_beta   90.00
_cell.angle_gamma   90.00
#
_symmetry.space_group_name_H-M   'P 1'
#
loop_
_entity.id
_entity.type
_entity.pdbx_description
1 polymer ?
#
loop_
_entity_poly.entity_id
_entity_poly.type
_entity_poly.pdbx_seq_one_letter_code
_entity_poly.pdbx_strand_id
1 'polypeptide(L)'
;MKMVKSTSFWDTESFVKSSQSSSTVLHLFSYYRNRHHDNEYCLKLQKQHNCIPDEHYVQTLLAMSELEGELERRTLTYSLWNNSAATKTESKGWHPMTFNHANAAPKKIKEIKDVNHVYYETEYRTEWCRVNSTYVPCFLFARKFSPGAAMRLLSGGVVGQFDTSALLNPPP
;
A
#
# COMPACT_ATOMS: atom_id res chain seq x y z
N MET A 1 -7.69 -9.02 -15.09
CA MET A 1 -8.56 -9.70 -14.11
C MET A 1 -8.08 -9.40 -12.71
N LYS A 2 -8.78 -8.49 -12.02
CA LYS A 2 -9.14 -8.49 -10.60
C LYS A 2 -9.12 -7.08 -10.05
N MET A 3 -10.33 -6.56 -9.85
CA MET A 3 -10.77 -5.57 -8.87
C MET A 3 -9.62 -4.96 -8.06
N VAL A 4 -9.21 -3.77 -8.48
CA VAL A 4 -8.61 -2.80 -7.55
C VAL A 4 -9.76 -2.32 -6.68
N LYS A 5 -9.94 -2.94 -5.52
CA LYS A 5 -10.63 -2.24 -4.43
C LYS A 5 -9.70 -1.08 -4.10
N SER A 6 -10.12 0.14 -4.44
CA SER A 6 -9.44 1.36 -4.05
C SER A 6 -9.50 1.44 -2.52
N THR A 7 -8.55 0.81 -1.86
CA THR A 7 -8.23 1.08 -0.47
C THR A 7 -6.86 1.74 -0.48
N SER A 8 -6.92 3.06 -0.51
CA SER A 8 -5.77 3.94 -0.33
C SER A 8 -5.22 3.73 1.08
N PHE A 9 -4.24 2.82 1.21
CA PHE A 9 -3.59 2.49 2.47
C PHE A 9 -2.12 2.93 2.41
N TRP A 10 -1.78 3.95 3.20
CA TRP A 10 -0.41 4.44 3.39
C TRP A 10 0.23 3.72 4.58
N ASP A 11 1.24 2.89 4.31
CA ASP A 11 2.14 2.39 5.34
C ASP A 11 2.95 3.58 5.90
N THR A 12 2.80 3.83 7.19
CA THR A 12 3.44 4.94 7.91
C THR A 12 4.86 4.55 8.29
N GLU A 13 5.81 4.71 7.37
CA GLU A 13 7.22 4.87 7.71
C GLU A 13 7.97 5.46 6.51
N SER A 14 8.72 6.54 6.74
CA SER A 14 9.52 7.32 5.76
C SER A 14 8.89 8.60 5.20
N PHE A 15 8.46 9.54 6.05
CA PHE A 15 8.43 10.94 5.63
C PHE A 15 9.87 11.48 5.66
N VAL A 16 10.48 11.58 4.48
CA VAL A 16 11.79 12.20 4.28
C VAL A 16 11.72 13.64 4.79
N LYS A 17 12.58 13.95 5.77
CA LYS A 17 12.81 15.30 6.28
C LYS A 17 13.24 16.22 5.13
N SER A 18 12.32 17.02 4.63
CA SER A 18 12.62 18.28 3.95
C SER A 18 11.92 19.39 4.72
N SER A 19 12.75 20.22 5.33
CA SER A 19 12.37 21.30 6.22
C SER A 19 11.65 22.42 5.47
N GLN A 20 10.35 22.58 5.76
CA GLN A 20 9.79 23.90 6.03
C GLN A 20 8.68 23.73 7.07
N SER A 21 8.93 24.28 8.26
CA SER A 21 8.04 24.30 9.41
C SER A 21 6.69 24.91 9.02
N SER A 22 5.71 24.07 8.67
CA SER A 22 4.34 24.51 8.42
C SER A 22 3.46 24.07 9.59
N SER A 23 2.82 25.05 10.23
CA SER A 23 1.83 24.92 11.31
C SER A 23 0.82 23.79 11.09
N THR A 24 0.51 23.47 9.84
CA THR A 24 -0.39 22.41 9.40
C THR A 24 0.03 21.01 9.85
N VAL A 25 1.34 20.71 9.90
CA VAL A 25 1.84 19.39 10.31
C VAL A 25 1.64 19.15 11.81
N LEU A 26 1.79 20.19 12.63
CA LEU A 26 1.52 20.12 14.07
C LEU A 26 0.01 19.99 14.36
N HIS A 27 -0.85 20.62 13.55
CA HIS A 27 -2.30 20.42 13.61
C HIS A 27 -2.71 18.98 13.28
N LEU A 28 -2.08 18.34 12.28
CA LEU A 28 -2.27 16.92 11.98
C LEU A 28 -1.93 16.04 13.19
N PHE A 29 -0.76 16.21 13.82
CA PHE A 29 -0.37 15.42 15.00
C PHE A 29 -1.29 15.65 16.21
N SER A 30 -1.74 16.89 16.45
CA SER A 30 -2.70 17.19 17.52
C SER A 30 -4.08 16.57 17.28
N TYR A 31 -4.55 16.51 16.03
CA TYR A 31 -5.82 15.88 15.68
C TYR A 31 -5.74 14.35 15.78
N TYR A 32 -4.65 13.72 15.34
CA TYR A 32 -4.42 12.27 15.52
C TYR A 32 -4.49 11.82 16.99
N ARG A 33 -4.24 12.73 17.94
CA ARG A 33 -4.36 12.47 19.39
C ARG A 33 -5.81 12.42 19.89
N ASN A 34 -6.78 12.98 19.17
CA ASN A 34 -8.21 12.91 19.46
C ASN A 34 -8.89 11.62 18.96
N ARG A 35 -8.12 10.53 18.89
CA ARG A 35 -8.56 9.16 18.56
C ARG A 35 -9.77 8.66 19.35
N HIS A 36 -10.11 9.26 20.50
CA HIS A 36 -11.22 8.80 21.33
C HIS A 36 -12.62 9.12 20.77
N HIS A 37 -12.80 10.25 20.07
CA HIS A 37 -14.14 10.70 19.66
C HIS A 37 -14.60 10.07 18.34
N ASP A 38 -13.70 9.95 17.37
CA ASP A 38 -13.97 9.30 16.07
C ASP A 38 -14.15 7.78 16.21
N ASN A 39 -13.47 7.17 17.18
CA ASN A 39 -13.62 5.76 17.50
C ASN A 39 -15.02 5.49 18.06
N GLU A 40 -15.60 6.39 18.86
CA GLU A 40 -16.96 6.24 19.37
C GLU A 40 -18.03 6.30 18.25
N TYR A 41 -17.86 7.18 17.26
CA TYR A 41 -18.75 7.28 16.10
C TYR A 41 -18.63 6.06 15.17
N CYS A 42 -17.42 5.60 14.92
CA CYS A 42 -17.15 4.39 14.13
C CYS A 42 -17.69 3.13 14.84
N LEU A 43 -17.51 3.02 16.16
CA LEU A 43 -18.03 1.91 16.98
C LEU A 43 -19.57 1.83 16.96
N LYS A 44 -20.27 2.98 16.90
CA LYS A 44 -21.74 3.04 16.78
C LYS A 44 -22.22 2.59 15.40
N LEU A 45 -21.48 2.91 14.33
CA LEU A 45 -21.80 2.53 12.94
C LEU A 45 -21.31 1.12 12.54
N GLN A 46 -20.30 0.58 13.23
CA GLN A 46 -19.73 -0.76 12.99
C GLN A 46 -20.74 -1.90 13.15
N LYS A 47 -21.83 -1.69 13.89
CA LYS A 47 -22.93 -2.67 13.98
C LYS A 47 -23.73 -2.81 12.68
N GLN A 48 -23.60 -1.87 11.74
CA GLN A 48 -24.30 -1.90 10.44
C GLN A 48 -23.37 -1.85 9.23
N HIS A 49 -22.23 -1.15 9.29
CA HIS A 49 -21.34 -0.99 8.14
C HIS A 49 -19.85 -1.08 8.49
N ASN A 50 -19.10 -1.76 7.63
CA ASN A 50 -17.68 -2.03 7.75
C ASN A 50 -16.83 -0.75 7.61
N CYS A 51 -16.64 -0.03 8.72
CA CYS A 51 -15.83 1.19 8.77
C CYS A 51 -14.44 0.90 9.32
N ILE A 52 -13.42 1.06 8.48
CA ILE A 52 -11.99 0.98 8.81
C ILE A 52 -11.44 2.42 8.78
N PRO A 53 -11.29 3.09 9.93
CA PRO A 53 -11.04 4.53 9.98
C PRO A 53 -9.72 4.93 9.30
N ASP A 54 -8.70 4.09 9.40
CA ASP A 54 -7.41 4.25 8.74
C ASP A 54 -7.46 4.16 7.20
N GLU A 55 -8.51 3.56 6.62
CA GLU A 55 -8.71 3.51 5.16
C GLU A 55 -9.39 4.76 4.57
N HIS A 56 -10.03 5.57 5.42
CA HIS A 56 -10.88 6.68 4.97
C HIS A 56 -10.55 8.05 5.57
N TYR A 57 -10.02 8.08 6.79
CA TYR A 57 -9.88 9.32 7.57
C TYR A 57 -9.02 10.37 6.84
N VAL A 58 -7.87 9.97 6.29
CA VAL A 58 -6.93 10.89 5.64
C VAL A 58 -7.53 11.48 4.37
N GLN A 59 -8.18 10.65 3.55
CA GLN A 59 -8.80 11.10 2.30
C GLN A 59 -9.95 12.04 2.58
N THR A 60 -10.80 11.72 3.57
CA THR A 60 -11.91 12.57 3.99
C THR A 60 -11.40 13.91 4.52
N LEU A 61 -10.37 13.92 5.38
CA LEU A 61 -9.79 15.16 5.90
C LEU A 61 -9.27 16.05 4.78
N LEU A 62 -8.56 15.48 3.80
CA LEU A 62 -7.98 16.24 2.68
C LEU A 62 -9.07 16.77 1.74
N ALA A 63 -10.14 16.02 1.51
CA ALA A 63 -11.29 16.48 0.74
C ALA A 63 -12.04 17.62 1.43
N MET A 64 -12.29 17.50 2.74
CA MET A 64 -12.91 18.57 3.54
C MET A 64 -12.05 19.83 3.63
N SER A 65 -10.74 19.70 3.47
CA SER A 65 -9.78 20.80 3.45
C SER A 65 -9.59 21.40 2.05
N GLU A 66 -10.36 20.95 1.05
CA GLU A 66 -10.24 21.38 -0.36
C GLU A 66 -8.86 21.07 -0.99
N LEU A 67 -8.13 20.08 -0.44
CA LEU A 67 -6.81 19.65 -0.90
C LEU A 67 -6.85 18.37 -1.76
N GLU A 68 -8.02 17.87 -2.12
CA GLU A 68 -8.14 16.64 -2.92
C GLU A 68 -7.48 16.76 -4.29
N GLY A 69 -7.51 17.96 -4.89
CA GLY A 69 -6.89 18.24 -6.20
C GLY A 69 -5.36 18.29 -6.17
N GLU A 70 -4.75 18.44 -4.99
CA GLU A 70 -3.30 18.45 -4.81
C GLU A 70 -2.72 17.02 -4.71
N LEU A 71 -3.59 16.01 -4.68
CA LEU A 71 -3.22 14.62 -4.49
C LEU A 71 -3.41 13.83 -5.77
N GLU A 72 -2.38 13.05 -6.09
CA GLU A 72 -2.50 11.96 -7.02
C GLU A 72 -3.44 10.90 -6.42
N ARG A 73 -4.50 10.54 -7.15
CA ARG A 73 -5.51 9.54 -6.73
C ARG A 73 -4.99 8.10 -6.84
N ARG A 74 -3.78 7.84 -6.33
CA ARG A 74 -3.09 6.55 -6.40
C ARG A 74 -2.17 6.33 -5.21
N THR A 75 -1.98 5.07 -4.84
CA THR A 75 -0.98 4.66 -3.86
C THR A 75 0.34 4.35 -4.55
N LEU A 76 1.45 4.50 -3.82
CA LEU A 76 2.77 4.08 -4.28
C LEU A 76 3.08 2.61 -3.93
N THR A 77 2.13 1.89 -3.33
CA THR A 77 2.30 0.51 -2.87
C THR A 77 1.43 -0.46 -3.67
N TYR A 78 2.08 -1.36 -4.40
CA TYR A 78 1.43 -2.45 -5.10
C TYR A 78 0.82 -3.46 -4.11
N SER A 79 -0.49 -3.70 -4.27
CA SER A 79 -1.23 -4.72 -3.53
C SER A 79 -2.01 -5.59 -4.50
N LEU A 80 -1.77 -6.91 -4.47
CA LEU A 80 -2.49 -7.84 -5.32
C LEU A 80 -3.76 -8.30 -4.62
N TRP A 81 -4.93 -8.02 -5.18
CA TRP A 81 -6.21 -8.51 -4.69
C TRP A 81 -6.66 -9.70 -5.52
N ASN A 82 -6.89 -10.84 -4.86
CA ASN A 82 -7.37 -12.04 -5.54
C ASN A 82 -8.69 -12.52 -4.96
N ASN A 83 -9.78 -12.03 -5.55
CA ASN A 83 -11.13 -12.38 -5.15
C ASN A 83 -11.54 -13.82 -5.52
N SER A 84 -10.71 -14.55 -6.29
CA SER A 84 -10.99 -15.92 -6.72
C SER A 84 -10.15 -17.00 -5.99
N ALA A 85 -9.15 -16.63 -5.19
CA ALA A 85 -8.28 -17.57 -4.46
C ALA A 85 -8.76 -17.81 -3.03
N ALA A 86 -10.08 -17.81 -2.82
CA ALA A 86 -10.70 -18.06 -1.52
C ALA A 86 -10.60 -19.56 -1.14
N THR A 87 -9.39 -20.02 -0.80
CA THR A 87 -9.25 -21.17 0.10
C THR A 87 -9.79 -20.77 1.48
N LYS A 88 -10.51 -21.68 2.15
CA LYS A 88 -11.34 -21.47 3.35
C LYS A 88 -10.68 -20.74 4.54
N THR A 89 -9.39 -20.46 4.47
CA THR A 89 -8.54 -19.87 5.53
C THR A 89 -8.13 -18.41 5.28
N GLU A 90 -8.18 -17.89 4.05
CA GLU A 90 -7.94 -16.46 3.78
C GLU A 90 -9.29 -15.77 3.56
N SER A 91 -9.69 -14.89 4.48
CA SER A 91 -10.98 -14.19 4.49
C SER A 91 -11.26 -13.52 3.13
N LYS A 92 -12.33 -13.98 2.46
CA LYS A 92 -12.80 -13.54 1.14
C LYS A 92 -12.68 -12.02 0.94
N GLY A 93 -11.72 -11.54 0.15
CA GLY A 93 -11.68 -10.15 -0.34
C GLY A 93 -11.48 -9.06 0.74
N TRP A 94 -11.04 -9.45 1.94
CA TRP A 94 -10.74 -8.53 3.05
C TRP A 94 -9.26 -8.15 3.13
N HIS A 95 -8.38 -9.03 2.62
CA HIS A 95 -6.94 -8.81 2.65
C HIS A 95 -6.33 -9.04 1.28
N PRO A 96 -5.25 -8.31 0.92
CA PRO A 96 -4.45 -8.62 -0.25
C PRO A 96 -3.94 -10.06 -0.22
N MET A 97 -3.61 -10.63 -1.38
CA MET A 97 -2.96 -11.94 -1.50
C MET A 97 -1.56 -11.90 -0.92
N THR A 98 -1.16 -12.98 -0.24
CA THR A 98 0.22 -13.14 0.27
C THR A 98 1.10 -13.74 -0.82
N PHE A 99 2.20 -13.07 -1.17
CA PHE A 99 3.26 -13.67 -1.96
C PHE A 99 4.03 -14.69 -1.11
N ASN A 100 4.21 -15.90 -1.63
CA ASN A 100 5.02 -16.97 -1.07
C ASN A 100 6.26 -17.23 -1.95
N HIS A 101 7.08 -18.21 -1.56
CA HIS A 101 8.30 -18.54 -2.29
C HIS A 101 8.07 -18.86 -3.78
N ALA A 102 6.96 -19.52 -4.12
CA ALA A 102 6.65 -19.94 -5.49
C ALA A 102 6.23 -18.77 -6.39
N ASN A 103 5.53 -17.77 -5.84
CA ASN A 103 4.98 -16.65 -6.63
C ASN A 103 5.82 -15.36 -6.54
N ALA A 104 6.90 -15.33 -5.74
CA ALA A 104 7.82 -14.20 -5.60
C ALA A 104 9.07 -14.31 -6.50
N ALA A 105 8.92 -14.85 -7.72
CA ALA A 105 10.04 -14.98 -8.65
C ALA A 105 10.56 -13.61 -9.13
N PRO A 106 11.86 -13.48 -9.50
CA PRO A 106 12.42 -12.24 -10.03
C PRO A 106 11.64 -11.65 -11.21
N LYS A 107 11.17 -12.51 -12.12
CA LYS A 107 10.29 -12.13 -13.22
C LYS A 107 9.03 -11.41 -12.73
N LYS A 108 8.42 -11.92 -11.65
CA LYS A 108 7.20 -11.32 -11.09
C LYS A 108 7.47 -9.93 -10.50
N ILE A 109 8.61 -9.74 -9.84
CA ILE A 109 8.99 -8.41 -9.33
C ILE A 109 9.27 -7.44 -10.46
N LYS A 110 9.92 -7.91 -11.54
CA LYS A 110 10.10 -7.09 -12.74
C LYS A 110 8.76 -6.65 -13.33
N GLU A 111 7.80 -7.58 -13.46
CA GLU A 111 6.44 -7.24 -13.91
C GLU A 111 5.78 -6.16 -13.03
N ILE A 112 5.96 -6.21 -11.70
CA ILE A 112 5.43 -5.19 -10.77
C ILE A 112 6.12 -3.84 -10.98
N LYS A 113 7.45 -3.84 -11.14
CA LYS A 113 8.24 -2.62 -11.39
C LYS A 113 7.92 -1.97 -12.73
N ASP A 114 7.56 -2.77 -13.74
CA ASP A 114 7.27 -2.31 -15.09
C ASP A 114 5.82 -1.79 -15.24
N VAL A 115 4.98 -1.86 -14.19
CA VAL A 115 3.61 -1.31 -14.23
C VAL A 115 3.66 0.21 -14.33
N ASN A 116 3.18 0.75 -15.45
CA ASN A 116 3.12 2.19 -15.73
C ASN A 116 1.68 2.73 -15.91
N HIS A 117 0.67 1.90 -15.68
CA HIS A 117 -0.73 2.30 -15.67
C HIS A 117 -1.57 1.45 -14.72
N VAL A 118 -2.69 2.00 -14.28
CA VAL A 118 -3.69 1.32 -13.45
C VAL A 118 -5.03 1.35 -14.16
N TYR A 119 -5.73 0.21 -14.18
CA TYR A 119 -7.08 0.12 -14.70
C TYR A 119 -8.08 0.04 -13.55
N TYR A 120 -8.98 1.01 -13.49
CA TYR A 120 -10.07 1.08 -12.52
C TYR A 120 -11.31 0.42 -13.12
N GLU A 121 -11.55 -0.84 -12.74
CA GLU A 121 -12.68 -1.65 -13.26
C GLU A 121 -14.05 -0.97 -12.99
N THR A 122 -14.22 -0.29 -11.86
CA THR A 122 -15.49 0.39 -11.50
C THR A 122 -15.76 1.64 -12.32
N GLU A 123 -14.71 2.34 -12.76
CA GLU A 123 -14.80 3.57 -13.54
C GLU A 123 -14.60 3.33 -15.03
N TYR A 124 -14.30 2.08 -15.43
CA TYR A 124 -13.89 1.71 -16.79
C TYR A 124 -12.79 2.62 -17.36
N ARG A 125 -11.87 3.06 -16.50
CA ARG A 125 -10.86 4.07 -16.81
C ARG A 125 -9.45 3.52 -16.64
N THR A 126 -8.57 3.85 -17.57
CA THR A 126 -7.13 3.62 -17.44
C THR A 126 -6.42 4.92 -17.08
N GLU A 127 -5.63 4.88 -16.03
CA GLU A 127 -4.78 5.99 -15.58
C GLU A 127 -3.32 5.66 -15.83
N TRP A 128 -2.61 6.53 -16.55
CA TRP A 128 -1.20 6.35 -16.84
C TRP A 128 -0.34 7.09 -15.83
N CYS A 129 0.64 6.41 -15.26
CA CYS A 129 1.58 6.98 -14.31
C CYS A 129 2.60 7.83 -15.07
N ARG A 130 2.48 9.15 -14.92
CA ARG A 130 3.32 10.12 -15.63
C ARG A 130 3.91 11.16 -14.69
N VAL A 131 5.10 11.65 -15.04
CA VAL A 131 5.72 12.84 -14.48
C VAL A 131 6.22 13.66 -15.67
N ASN A 132 5.83 14.94 -15.77
CA ASN A 132 6.20 15.82 -16.88
C ASN A 132 6.04 15.15 -18.27
N SER A 133 4.88 14.53 -18.51
CA SER A 133 4.55 13.80 -19.76
C SER A 133 5.35 12.51 -20.05
N THR A 134 6.26 12.10 -19.17
CA THR A 134 7.03 10.85 -19.31
C THR A 134 6.38 9.73 -18.50
N TYR A 135 6.27 8.53 -19.06
CA TYR A 135 5.78 7.36 -18.33
C TYR A 135 6.78 6.91 -17.26
N VAL A 136 6.28 6.67 -16.06
CA VAL A 136 7.07 6.21 -14.92
C VAL A 136 6.41 4.98 -14.29
N PRO A 137 7.16 4.15 -13.54
CA PRO A 137 6.58 3.12 -12.68
C PRO A 137 5.53 3.71 -11.73
N CYS A 138 4.41 3.00 -11.57
CA CYS A 138 3.34 3.42 -10.66
C CYS A 138 3.67 3.17 -9.19
N PHE A 139 4.47 2.14 -8.91
CA PHE A 139 4.68 1.64 -7.56
C PHE A 139 6.15 1.70 -7.16
N LEU A 140 6.40 2.24 -5.95
CA LEU A 140 7.71 2.23 -5.31
C LEU A 140 7.83 1.06 -4.33
N PHE A 141 6.71 0.65 -3.74
CA PHE A 141 6.63 -0.43 -2.76
C PHE A 141 5.70 -1.53 -3.25
N ALA A 142 5.83 -2.71 -2.66
CA ALA A 142 4.89 -3.80 -2.82
C ALA A 142 4.72 -4.51 -1.48
N ARG A 143 3.52 -4.98 -1.17
CA ARG A 143 3.22 -5.56 0.14
C ARG A 143 2.73 -7.00 0.11
N LYS A 144 2.74 -7.56 1.32
CA LYS A 144 2.32 -8.90 1.73
C LYS A 144 3.19 -10.03 1.17
N PHE A 145 4.50 -9.94 1.40
CA PHE A 145 5.44 -11.03 1.16
C PHE A 145 5.60 -11.87 2.43
N SER A 146 5.49 -13.19 2.31
CA SER A 146 5.80 -14.11 3.40
C SER A 146 7.32 -14.23 3.60
N PRO A 147 7.79 -14.81 4.72
CA PRO A 147 9.22 -15.07 4.91
C PRO A 147 9.85 -15.90 3.78
N GLY A 148 9.13 -16.89 3.25
CA GLY A 148 9.59 -17.69 2.11
C GLY A 148 9.69 -16.88 0.81
N ALA A 149 8.81 -15.89 0.62
CA ALA A 149 8.95 -14.96 -0.50
C ALA A 149 10.17 -14.05 -0.33
N ALA A 150 10.43 -13.53 0.88
CA ALA A 150 11.63 -12.75 1.16
C ALA A 150 12.91 -13.54 0.83
N MET A 151 13.00 -14.80 1.26
CA MET A 151 14.13 -15.69 0.89
C MET A 151 14.27 -15.85 -0.62
N ARG A 152 13.16 -16.01 -1.35
CA ARG A 152 13.20 -16.09 -2.82
C ARG A 152 13.77 -14.81 -3.45
N LEU A 153 13.40 -13.64 -2.93
CA LEU A 153 13.86 -12.34 -3.44
C LEU A 153 15.35 -12.09 -3.17
N LEU A 154 15.82 -12.47 -1.98
CA LEU A 154 17.22 -12.36 -1.58
C LEU A 154 18.09 -13.31 -2.41
N SER A 155 17.67 -14.56 -2.57
CA SER A 155 18.40 -15.55 -3.39
C SER A 155 18.36 -15.25 -4.90
N GLY A 156 17.30 -14.58 -5.37
CA GLY A 156 17.09 -14.28 -6.78
C GLY A 156 17.80 -13.03 -7.30
N GLY A 157 18.64 -12.38 -6.50
CA GLY A 157 19.38 -11.17 -6.88
C GLY A 157 18.49 -9.96 -7.19
N VAL A 158 17.26 -9.94 -6.67
CA VAL A 158 16.29 -8.84 -6.91
C VAL A 158 16.60 -7.64 -6.03
N VAL A 159 17.07 -7.92 -4.82
CA VAL A 159 17.77 -7.00 -3.92
C VAL A 159 19.25 -7.26 -4.18
N GLY A 160 20.09 -6.22 -4.27
CA GLY A 160 21.52 -6.35 -4.62
C GLY A 160 22.25 -7.46 -3.84
N GLN A 161 23.40 -7.93 -4.34
CA GLN A 161 24.15 -9.08 -3.81
C GLN A 161 24.08 -9.16 -2.28
N PHE A 162 23.22 -10.05 -1.79
CA PHE A 162 23.05 -10.30 -0.37
C PHE A 162 23.98 -11.46 -0.03
N ASP A 163 24.99 -11.20 0.83
CA ASP A 163 25.86 -12.27 1.30
C ASP A 163 25.08 -13.14 2.29
N THR A 164 24.62 -14.29 1.80
CA THR A 164 23.89 -15.29 2.59
C THR A 164 24.74 -15.84 3.74
N SER A 165 26.07 -15.68 3.68
CA SER A 165 27.01 -16.08 4.73
C SER A 165 26.81 -15.29 6.04
N ALA A 166 26.26 -14.08 5.97
CA ALA A 166 26.00 -13.25 7.15
C ALA A 166 24.79 -13.71 7.98
N LEU A 167 23.86 -14.49 7.40
CA LEU A 167 22.70 -15.04 8.10
C LEU A 167 22.96 -16.44 8.67
N LEU A 168 23.91 -17.17 8.10
CA LEU A 168 24.20 -18.56 8.49
C LEU A 168 25.27 -18.67 9.58
N ASN A 169 26.01 -17.59 9.86
CA ASN A 169 27.01 -17.53 10.92
C ASN A 169 26.57 -16.55 12.01
N PRO A 170 25.91 -16.99 13.10
CA PRO A 170 25.70 -16.13 14.25
C PRO A 170 27.04 -15.72 14.87
N PRO A 171 27.19 -14.50 15.40
CA PRO A 171 28.42 -14.08 16.06
C PRO A 171 28.72 -14.97 17.29
N PRO A 172 30.00 -15.19 17.60
CA PRO A 172 30.44 -16.11 18.66
C PRO A 172 30.02 -15.66 20.07
#